data_AF-A0AAV3XBJ9-F1
#
_entry.id   AF-A0AAV3XBJ9-F1
#
_cell.length_a   1.000
_cell.length_b   1.000
_cell.length_c   1.000
_cell.angle_alpha   90.00
_cell.angle_beta   90.00
_cell.angle_gamma   90.00
#
_symmetry.space_group_name_H-M   'P 1'
#
loop_
_entity.id
_entity.type
_entity.pdbx_description
1 polymer ?
#
loop_
_entity_poly.entity_id
_entity_poly.type
_entity_poly.pdbx_seq_one_letter_code
_entity_poly.pdbx_strand_id
1 'polypeptide(L)'
;MIEHLVNPMCLDSVPLEERQKLPQIPCVYFVVDSAKKIQYIGSSINLKERWLNDRKLEEIKSENEVRIFWLPIAESDLNCLKAIESEFIAKFCPPLNKRERPKRVQFLSRHQKQNLTDEQFIDLAENVVTPITLYKKAGYTQKGFAKALNRRFEEINSPRQVTTKSIREWISGKFQPHLTPAETLEMCILLNCNLYDLVLATKQKKS
;
A
#
# COMPACT_ATOMS: atom_id res chain seq x y z
N MET A 1 5.25 -4.16 -14.52
CA MET A 1 6.64 -4.66 -14.62
C MET A 1 7.60 -3.51 -14.39
N ILE A 2 7.98 -3.25 -13.14
CA ILE A 2 9.17 -2.47 -12.77
C ILE A 2 9.95 -3.35 -11.78
N GLU A 3 10.28 -4.58 -12.17
CA GLU A 3 10.97 -5.55 -11.29
C GLU A 3 12.49 -5.40 -11.31
N HIS A 4 13.03 -4.41 -12.02
CA HIS A 4 14.46 -4.11 -12.00
C HIS A 4 14.77 -2.87 -11.16
N LEU A 5 15.01 -3.15 -9.89
CA LEU A 5 16.04 -2.54 -9.01
C LEU A 5 16.37 -1.05 -9.27
N VAL A 6 15.39 -0.16 -9.14
CA VAL A 6 15.71 1.27 -9.02
C VAL A 6 16.59 1.44 -7.77
N ASN A 7 17.84 1.84 -7.97
CA ASN A 7 18.73 2.29 -6.91
C ASN A 7 18.54 3.80 -6.75
N PRO A 8 17.94 4.29 -5.65
CA PRO A 8 17.66 5.71 -5.49
C PRO A 8 18.91 6.59 -5.57
N MET A 9 20.08 6.05 -5.21
CA MET A 9 21.35 6.79 -5.23
C MET A 9 21.89 7.10 -6.63
N CYS A 10 21.32 6.48 -7.67
CA CYS A 10 21.68 6.71 -9.07
C CYS A 10 20.71 7.67 -9.78
N LEU A 11 19.70 8.17 -9.08
CA LEU A 11 18.72 9.11 -9.64
C LEU A 11 19.24 10.54 -9.57
N ASP A 12 18.59 11.42 -10.33
CA ASP A 12 18.80 12.86 -10.21
C ASP A 12 18.48 13.31 -8.78
N SER A 13 19.30 14.24 -8.28
CA SER A 13 19.14 14.77 -6.92
C SER A 13 19.61 16.19 -6.75
N VAL A 14 19.04 16.85 -5.75
CA VAL A 14 19.51 18.14 -5.24
C VAL A 14 19.63 18.10 -3.72
N PRO A 15 20.54 18.87 -3.10
CA PRO A 15 20.50 19.14 -1.68
C PRO A 15 19.14 19.73 -1.27
N LEU A 16 18.69 19.43 -0.04
CA LEU A 16 17.43 19.93 0.50
C LEU A 16 17.37 21.47 0.56
N GLU A 17 18.51 22.10 0.77
CA GLU A 17 18.72 23.55 0.77
C GLU A 17 18.43 24.15 -0.61
N GLU A 18 18.69 23.37 -1.67
CA GLU A 18 18.49 23.75 -3.06
C GLU A 18 17.14 23.29 -3.63
N ARG A 19 16.16 22.92 -2.78
CA ARG A 19 14.84 22.42 -3.21
C ARG A 19 14.09 23.33 -4.20
N GLN A 20 14.45 24.61 -4.28
CA GLN A 20 13.94 25.54 -5.30
C GLN A 20 14.28 25.10 -6.75
N LYS A 21 15.35 24.31 -6.93
CA LYS A 21 15.80 23.75 -8.22
C LYS A 21 15.07 22.46 -8.62
N LEU A 22 14.16 21.94 -7.78
CA LEU A 22 13.43 20.71 -8.08
C LEU A 22 12.55 20.89 -9.34
N PRO A 23 12.36 19.82 -10.13
CA PRO A 23 11.49 19.85 -11.31
C PRO A 23 10.00 19.88 -10.94
N GLN A 24 9.18 20.43 -11.84
CA GLN A 24 7.71 20.40 -11.75
C GLN A 24 7.17 19.18 -12.49
N ILE A 25 7.44 17.99 -11.95
CA ILE A 25 7.05 16.72 -12.57
C ILE A 25 6.37 15.78 -11.56
N PRO A 26 5.54 14.85 -12.07
CA PRO A 26 5.09 13.70 -11.30
C PRO A 26 6.25 12.74 -11.01
N CYS A 27 6.38 12.31 -9.76
CA CYS A 27 7.46 11.42 -9.35
C CYS A 27 7.17 10.70 -8.03
N VAL A 28 7.99 9.67 -7.78
CA VAL A 28 8.29 9.21 -6.41
C VAL A 28 9.66 9.76 -6.02
N TYR A 29 9.76 10.36 -4.84
CA TYR A 29 10.98 10.98 -4.33
C TYR A 29 11.47 10.30 -3.05
N PHE A 30 12.79 10.33 -2.85
CA PHE A 30 13.52 9.72 -1.76
C PHE A 30 14.35 10.79 -1.06
N VAL A 31 14.19 10.88 0.25
CA VAL A 31 14.98 11.77 1.11
C VAL A 31 16.06 10.93 1.76
N VAL A 32 17.31 11.30 1.52
CA VAL A 32 18.48 10.52 1.88
C VAL A 32 19.42 11.38 2.71
N ASP A 33 19.90 10.85 3.83
CA ASP A 33 20.89 11.53 4.67
C ASP A 33 22.32 11.34 4.15
N SER A 34 23.27 12.02 4.79
CA SER A 34 24.71 11.92 4.50
C SER A 34 25.27 10.50 4.64
N ALA A 35 24.64 9.63 5.43
CA ALA A 35 24.99 8.23 5.59
C ALA A 35 24.40 7.32 4.48
N LYS A 36 23.84 7.92 3.41
CA LYS A 36 23.17 7.23 2.30
C LYS A 36 21.96 6.39 2.74
N LYS A 37 21.36 6.72 3.88
CA LYS A 37 20.19 6.05 4.41
C LYS A 37 18.93 6.82 4.05
N ILE A 38 17.97 6.11 3.44
CA ILE A 38 16.67 6.67 3.07
C ILE A 38 15.88 6.95 4.36
N GLN A 39 15.63 8.23 4.61
CA GLN A 39 14.87 8.72 5.76
C GLN A 39 13.37 8.79 5.48
N TYR A 40 13.00 9.22 4.28
CA TYR A 40 11.62 9.42 3.86
C TYR A 40 11.43 9.08 2.39
N ILE A 41 10.25 8.57 2.02
CA ILE A 41 9.81 8.35 0.65
C ILE A 41 8.43 8.98 0.50
N GLY A 42 8.21 9.69 -0.61
CA GLY A 42 6.92 10.27 -0.93
C GLY A 42 6.61 10.23 -2.42
N SER A 43 5.35 10.43 -2.79
CA SER A 43 4.95 10.69 -4.18
C SER A 43 4.33 12.09 -4.35
N SER A 44 4.49 12.70 -5.51
CA SER A 44 3.79 13.95 -5.87
C SER A 44 3.54 14.02 -7.37
N ILE A 45 2.48 14.73 -7.80
CA ILE A 45 2.28 15.13 -9.20
C ILE A 45 3.14 16.34 -9.58
N ASN A 46 3.62 17.09 -8.58
CA ASN A 46 4.49 18.26 -8.74
C ASN A 46 5.51 18.27 -7.59
N LEU A 47 6.73 17.82 -7.86
CA LEU A 47 7.77 17.69 -6.84
C LEU A 47 8.19 19.04 -6.25
N LYS A 48 8.39 20.05 -7.10
CA LYS A 48 8.78 21.40 -6.66
C LYS A 48 7.75 22.00 -5.72
N GLU A 49 6.49 22.02 -6.13
CA GLU A 49 5.41 22.59 -5.32
C GLU A 49 5.24 21.85 -3.99
N ARG A 50 5.36 20.52 -4.00
CA ARG A 50 5.31 19.70 -2.79
C ARG A 50 6.30 20.22 -1.75
N TRP A 51 7.55 20.41 -2.13
CA TRP A 51 8.63 20.82 -1.22
C TRP A 51 8.67 22.30 -0.85
N LEU A 52 8.00 23.16 -1.63
CA LEU A 52 7.80 24.56 -1.25
C LEU A 52 6.77 24.70 -0.13
N ASN A 53 5.78 23.81 -0.10
CA ASN A 53 4.67 23.83 0.85
C ASN A 53 4.77 22.79 1.98
N ASP A 54 5.82 21.96 2.01
CA ASP A 54 5.87 20.80 2.90
C ASP A 54 6.23 21.17 4.35
N ARG A 55 5.30 20.89 5.27
CA ARG A 55 5.52 20.94 6.73
C ARG A 55 6.53 19.90 7.20
N LYS A 56 6.75 18.82 6.43
CA LYS A 56 7.72 17.75 6.75
C LYS A 56 9.17 18.22 6.69
N LEU A 57 9.43 19.39 6.11
CA LEU A 57 10.75 20.02 6.12
C LEU A 57 11.30 20.17 7.54
N GLU A 58 10.43 20.49 8.51
CA GLU A 58 10.84 20.64 9.91
C GLU A 58 11.22 19.31 10.57
N GLU A 59 10.57 18.20 10.18
CA GLU A 59 10.91 16.86 10.67
C GLU A 59 12.20 16.30 10.05
N ILE A 60 12.52 16.75 8.84
CA ILE A 60 13.67 16.29 8.05
C ILE A 60 14.93 17.12 8.35
N LYS A 61 14.77 18.35 8.87
CA LYS A 61 15.85 19.17 9.42
C LYS A 61 16.40 18.55 10.71
N SER A 62 17.14 17.46 10.56
CA SER A 62 18.18 17.05 11.50
C SER A 62 19.50 17.67 11.06
N GLU A 63 20.50 17.70 11.94
CA GLU A 63 21.84 18.30 11.75
C GLU A 63 22.69 17.72 10.60
N ASN A 64 22.08 16.92 9.71
CA ASN A 64 22.75 16.20 8.64
C ASN A 64 22.44 16.80 7.26
N GLU A 65 23.43 16.77 6.37
CA GLU A 65 23.24 17.07 4.95
C GLU A 65 22.24 16.06 4.35
N VAL A 66 21.15 16.57 3.80
CA VAL A 66 20.06 15.75 3.23
C VAL A 66 19.90 16.08 1.75
N ARG A 67 19.71 15.04 0.93
CA ARG A 67 19.45 15.16 -0.51
C ARG A 67 18.10 14.56 -0.87
N ILE A 68 17.45 15.18 -1.85
CA ILE A 68 16.19 14.71 -2.44
C ILE A 68 16.53 14.09 -3.79
N PHE A 69 16.31 12.79 -3.91
CA PHE A 69 16.38 12.03 -5.16
C PHE A 69 14.97 11.82 -5.71
N TRP A 70 14.79 11.71 -7.03
CA TRP A 70 13.45 11.45 -7.60
C TRP A 70 13.46 10.52 -8.81
N LEU A 71 12.40 9.72 -8.90
CA LEU A 71 12.07 8.86 -10.03
C LEU A 71 10.87 9.48 -10.76
N PRO A 72 11.05 10.05 -11.96
CA PRO A 72 9.95 10.54 -12.79
C PRO A 72 8.93 9.42 -13.07
N ILE A 73 7.64 9.76 -13.02
CA ILE A 73 6.54 8.85 -13.36
C ILE A 73 5.84 9.39 -14.60
N ALA A 74 5.58 8.55 -15.59
CA ALA A 74 4.87 8.96 -16.80
C ALA A 74 3.40 9.33 -16.50
N GLU A 75 2.81 10.21 -17.33
CA GLU A 75 1.41 10.62 -17.17
C GLU A 75 0.42 9.44 -17.22
N SER A 76 0.74 8.41 -18.02
CA SER A 76 -0.05 7.17 -18.09
C SER A 76 -0.13 6.41 -16.76
N ASP A 77 0.85 6.62 -15.88
CA ASP A 77 1.06 5.82 -14.67
C ASP A 77 0.73 6.62 -13.39
N LEU A 78 0.14 7.81 -13.51
CA LEU A 78 -0.22 8.65 -12.35
C LEU A 78 -1.16 7.94 -11.38
N ASN A 79 -2.07 7.11 -11.89
CA ASN A 79 -2.99 6.31 -11.08
C ASN A 79 -2.26 5.26 -10.21
N CYS A 80 -1.01 4.95 -10.54
CA CYS A 80 -0.17 4.01 -9.81
C CYS A 80 0.79 4.68 -8.82
N LEU A 81 0.89 6.02 -8.77
CA LEU A 81 1.84 6.75 -7.90
C LEU A 81 1.84 6.26 -6.45
N LYS A 82 0.65 6.06 -5.87
CA LYS A 82 0.48 5.58 -4.49
C LYS A 82 0.85 4.13 -4.30
N ALA A 83 0.59 3.28 -5.29
CA ALA A 83 1.02 1.89 -5.25
C ALA A 83 2.56 1.81 -5.30
N ILE A 84 3.19 2.55 -6.20
CA ILE A 84 4.65 2.62 -6.36
C ILE A 84 5.32 3.17 -5.08
N GLU A 85 4.79 4.26 -4.51
CA GLU A 85 5.23 4.80 -3.21
C GLU A 85 5.18 3.72 -2.11
N SER A 86 4.06 2.99 -2.04
CA SER A 86 3.85 1.95 -1.03
C SER A 86 4.84 0.78 -1.19
N GLU A 87 5.12 0.36 -2.41
CA GLU A 87 6.13 -0.67 -2.70
C GLU A 87 7.53 -0.24 -2.26
N PHE A 88 7.92 1.00 -2.55
CA PHE A 88 9.21 1.53 -2.12
C PHE A 88 9.30 1.70 -0.60
N ILE A 89 8.24 2.17 0.07
CA ILE A 89 8.18 2.25 1.54
C ILE A 89 8.31 0.85 2.14
N ALA A 90 7.60 -0.15 1.62
CA ALA A 90 7.68 -1.52 2.09
C ALA A 90 9.10 -2.09 1.92
N LYS A 91 9.73 -1.83 0.77
CA LYS A 91 11.08 -2.28 0.44
C LYS A 91 12.16 -1.66 1.34
N PHE A 92 12.10 -0.34 1.54
CA PHE A 92 13.19 0.41 2.20
C PHE A 92 12.92 0.72 3.69
N CYS A 93 11.69 0.58 4.16
CA CYS A 93 11.28 0.83 5.55
C CYS A 93 11.77 2.18 6.15
N PRO A 94 11.68 3.32 5.42
CA PRO A 94 12.20 4.61 5.85
C PRO A 94 11.68 5.05 7.23
N PRO A 95 12.55 5.52 8.15
CA PRO A 95 12.17 5.92 9.49
C PRO A 95 11.05 6.96 9.58
N LEU A 96 11.04 7.97 8.72
CA LEU A 96 10.08 9.09 8.79
C LEU A 96 8.74 8.78 8.13
N ASN A 97 8.62 7.67 7.39
CA ASN A 97 7.31 7.15 6.96
C ASN A 97 6.58 6.39 8.09
N LYS A 98 7.19 6.20 9.26
CA LYS A 98 6.61 5.41 10.37
C LYS A 98 5.54 6.15 11.19
N ARG A 99 5.25 7.41 10.85
CA ARG A 99 4.03 8.13 11.24
C ARG A 99 3.05 7.95 10.08
N GLU A 100 2.46 6.79 9.84
CA GLU A 100 1.39 6.17 10.61
C GLU A 100 1.42 4.68 10.27
N ARG A 101 1.94 3.84 11.17
CA ARG A 101 1.38 2.48 11.19
C ARG A 101 -0.10 2.68 11.50
N PRO A 102 -1.06 2.08 10.77
CA PRO A 102 -2.43 2.03 11.26
C PRO A 102 -2.32 1.54 12.70
N LYS A 103 -2.71 2.40 13.65
CA LYS A 103 -2.64 2.08 15.08
C LYS A 103 -3.30 0.72 15.18
N ARG A 104 -2.55 -0.27 15.66
CA ARG A 104 -3.06 -1.58 16.03
C ARG A 104 -4.37 -1.29 16.77
N VAL A 105 -5.52 -1.52 16.14
CA VAL A 105 -6.81 -1.26 16.76
C VAL A 105 -6.87 -2.29 17.87
N GLN A 106 -6.39 -1.93 19.05
CA GLN A 106 -6.89 -2.50 20.28
C GLN A 106 -8.39 -2.27 20.16
N PHE A 107 -9.10 -3.38 19.97
CA PHE A 107 -10.53 -3.45 19.78
C PHE A 107 -11.21 -2.33 20.58
N LEU A 108 -11.87 -1.41 19.87
CA LEU A 108 -12.77 -0.45 20.50
C LEU A 108 -13.67 -1.25 21.43
N SER A 109 -13.63 -0.93 22.73
CA SER A 109 -14.51 -1.55 23.71
C SER A 109 -15.96 -1.36 23.24
N ARG A 110 -16.87 -2.27 23.63
CA ARG A 110 -18.29 -2.20 23.22
C ARG A 110 -18.95 -0.82 23.43
N HIS A 111 -18.40 0.01 24.33
CA HIS A 111 -18.85 1.37 24.61
C HIS A 111 -18.47 2.43 23.55
N GLN A 112 -17.44 2.21 22.73
CA GLN A 112 -17.02 3.20 21.71
C GLN A 112 -17.74 3.04 20.36
N LYS A 113 -18.51 1.97 20.16
CA LYS A 113 -19.34 1.76 18.96
C LYS A 113 -20.58 2.66 18.90
N GLN A 114 -20.98 3.27 20.01
CA GLN A 114 -22.26 3.99 20.09
C GLN A 114 -22.19 5.45 19.59
N ASN A 115 -20.99 5.98 19.29
CA ASN A 115 -20.81 7.41 18.96
C ASN A 115 -20.07 7.67 17.63
N LEU A 116 -19.95 6.68 16.75
CA LEU A 116 -19.34 6.89 15.43
C LEU A 116 -20.42 7.14 14.39
N THR A 117 -20.24 8.18 13.57
CA THR A 117 -21.07 8.39 12.38
C THR A 117 -20.74 7.35 11.31
N ASP A 118 -21.65 7.11 10.37
CA ASP A 118 -21.44 6.14 9.29
C ASP A 118 -20.18 6.47 8.47
N GLU A 119 -19.88 7.75 8.27
CA GLU A 119 -18.68 8.24 7.57
C GLU A 119 -17.39 7.94 8.35
N GLN A 120 -17.39 8.14 9.67
CA GLN A 120 -16.25 7.80 10.53
C GLN A 120 -16.04 6.28 10.63
N PHE A 121 -17.10 5.50 10.55
CA PHE A 121 -17.02 4.05 10.50
C PHE A 121 -16.45 3.55 9.17
N ILE A 122 -16.81 4.20 8.04
CA ILE A 122 -16.24 3.90 6.72
C ILE A 122 -14.75 4.25 6.69
N ASP A 123 -14.34 5.42 7.18
CA ASP A 123 -12.92 5.83 7.27
C ASP A 123 -12.11 4.89 8.18
N LEU A 124 -12.71 4.42 9.28
CA LEU A 124 -12.09 3.42 10.16
C LEU A 124 -12.02 2.03 9.50
N ALA A 125 -13.02 1.65 8.70
CA ALA A 125 -13.10 0.38 7.99
C ALA A 125 -12.20 0.33 6.75
N GLU A 126 -11.93 1.47 6.11
CA GLU A 126 -10.93 1.61 5.04
C GLU A 126 -9.51 1.31 5.54
N ASN A 127 -9.26 1.51 6.83
CA ASN A 127 -8.01 1.16 7.50
C ASN A 127 -7.95 -0.29 8.03
N VAL A 128 -9.06 -1.05 7.96
CA VAL A 128 -9.06 -2.47 8.31
C VAL A 128 -9.03 -3.31 7.03
N VAL A 129 -7.86 -3.86 6.74
CA VAL A 129 -7.69 -4.88 5.71
C VAL A 129 -8.42 -6.14 6.17
N THR A 130 -9.63 -6.33 5.66
CA THR A 130 -10.47 -7.52 5.87
C THR A 130 -10.66 -8.22 4.53
N PRO A 131 -11.03 -9.50 4.51
CA PRO A 131 -11.31 -10.18 3.25
C PRO A 131 -12.44 -9.48 2.48
N ILE A 132 -13.41 -8.88 3.18
CA ILE A 132 -14.52 -8.16 2.55
C ILE A 132 -14.12 -6.82 1.93
N THR A 133 -13.19 -6.09 2.56
CA THR A 133 -12.72 -4.81 2.01
C THR A 133 -11.85 -5.02 0.77
N LEU A 134 -11.05 -6.09 0.72
CA LEU A 134 -10.19 -6.39 -0.42
C LEU A 134 -10.95 -6.62 -1.74
N TYR A 135 -11.91 -7.56 -1.79
CA TYR A 135 -12.58 -7.83 -3.06
C TYR A 135 -13.61 -6.76 -3.44
N LYS A 136 -14.20 -6.05 -2.46
CA LYS A 136 -15.07 -4.90 -2.74
C LYS A 136 -14.27 -3.74 -3.35
N LYS A 137 -13.08 -3.45 -2.83
CA LYS A 137 -12.15 -2.46 -3.41
C LYS A 137 -11.76 -2.82 -4.83
N ALA A 138 -11.60 -4.11 -5.12
CA ALA A 138 -11.37 -4.62 -6.47
C ALA A 138 -12.65 -4.67 -7.35
N GLY A 139 -13.79 -4.15 -6.88
CA GLY A 139 -15.02 -4.02 -7.66
C GLY A 139 -15.81 -5.33 -7.82
N TYR A 140 -15.52 -6.37 -7.04
CA TYR A 140 -16.21 -7.65 -7.16
C TYR A 140 -17.40 -7.79 -6.22
N THR A 141 -18.44 -8.49 -6.69
CA THR A 141 -19.41 -9.16 -5.81
C THR A 141 -18.83 -10.50 -5.32
N GLN A 142 -19.39 -11.13 -4.28
CA GLN A 142 -18.92 -12.46 -3.84
C GLN A 142 -18.98 -13.51 -4.96
N LYS A 143 -20.07 -13.51 -5.74
CA LYS A 143 -20.25 -14.40 -6.89
C LYS A 143 -19.28 -14.06 -8.03
N GLY A 144 -19.10 -12.76 -8.30
CA GLY A 144 -18.15 -12.28 -9.30
C GLY A 144 -16.71 -12.67 -8.97
N PHE A 145 -16.33 -12.51 -7.70
CA PHE A 145 -15.01 -12.88 -7.20
C PHE A 145 -14.76 -14.38 -7.31
N ALA A 146 -15.70 -15.22 -6.86
CA ALA A 146 -15.58 -16.67 -6.99
C ALA A 146 -15.39 -17.10 -8.46
N LYS A 147 -16.18 -16.51 -9.38
CA LYS A 147 -16.06 -16.78 -10.82
C LYS A 147 -14.70 -16.34 -11.38
N ALA A 148 -14.23 -15.15 -11.03
CA ALA A 148 -12.95 -14.63 -11.48
C ALA A 148 -11.78 -15.49 -10.96
N LEU A 149 -11.85 -15.90 -9.69
CA LEU A 149 -10.82 -16.72 -9.06
C LEU A 149 -10.74 -18.12 -9.68
N ASN A 150 -11.88 -18.76 -9.95
CA ASN A 150 -11.88 -20.07 -10.63
C ASN A 150 -11.28 -19.98 -12.03
N ARG A 151 -11.59 -18.91 -12.78
CA ARG A 151 -10.98 -18.67 -14.10
C ARG A 151 -9.46 -18.58 -13.98
N ARG A 152 -8.93 -17.83 -13.01
CA ARG A 152 -7.47 -17.75 -12.77
C ARG A 152 -6.88 -19.10 -12.37
N PHE A 153 -7.58 -19.87 -11.55
CA PHE A 153 -7.13 -21.20 -11.13
C PHE A 153 -7.09 -22.17 -12.31
N GLU A 154 -8.04 -22.10 -13.23
CA GLU A 154 -8.02 -22.85 -14.49
C GLU A 154 -6.82 -22.45 -15.36
N GLU A 155 -6.52 -21.14 -15.47
CA GLU A 155 -5.36 -20.63 -16.24
C GLU A 155 -4.01 -21.18 -15.73
N ILE A 156 -3.90 -21.51 -14.44
CA ILE A 156 -2.71 -22.13 -13.83
C ILE A 156 -2.82 -23.66 -13.66
N ASN A 157 -3.80 -24.30 -14.30
CA ASN A 157 -4.10 -25.74 -14.18
C ASN A 157 -4.34 -26.22 -12.74
N SER A 158 -4.84 -25.35 -11.85
CA SER A 158 -5.25 -25.78 -10.51
C SER A 158 -6.58 -26.55 -10.59
N PRO A 159 -6.70 -27.72 -9.93
CA PRO A 159 -7.95 -28.46 -9.85
C PRO A 159 -8.95 -27.83 -8.87
N ARG A 160 -8.58 -26.75 -8.17
CA ARG A 160 -9.40 -26.15 -7.12
C ARG A 160 -10.59 -25.39 -7.69
N GLN A 161 -11.75 -25.62 -7.09
CA GLN A 161 -12.96 -24.87 -7.36
C GLN A 161 -13.40 -24.11 -6.10
N VAL A 162 -13.54 -22.79 -6.25
CA VAL A 162 -13.97 -21.87 -5.20
C VAL A 162 -15.43 -21.53 -5.41
N THR A 163 -16.24 -21.82 -4.40
CA THR A 163 -17.67 -21.51 -4.45
C THR A 163 -17.96 -20.18 -3.76
N THR A 164 -19.11 -19.57 -4.06
CA THR A 164 -19.59 -18.40 -3.31
C THR A 164 -19.70 -18.68 -1.80
N LYS A 165 -20.01 -19.94 -1.42
CA LYS A 165 -20.03 -20.37 -0.02
C LYS A 165 -18.62 -20.32 0.58
N SER A 166 -17.60 -20.81 -0.13
CA SER A 166 -16.20 -20.74 0.31
C SER A 166 -15.78 -19.29 0.57
N ILE A 167 -16.08 -18.38 -0.36
CA ILE A 167 -15.80 -16.94 -0.20
C ILE A 167 -16.48 -16.38 1.07
N ARG A 168 -17.76 -16.69 1.28
CA ARG A 168 -18.48 -16.27 2.50
C ARG A 168 -17.84 -16.81 3.78
N GLU A 169 -17.39 -18.06 3.76
CA GLU A 169 -16.73 -18.69 4.90
C GLU A 169 -15.34 -18.11 5.18
N TRP A 170 -14.62 -17.66 4.14
CA TRP A 170 -13.36 -16.91 4.29
C TRP A 170 -13.59 -15.54 4.89
N ILE A 171 -14.61 -14.82 4.42
CA ILE A 171 -14.98 -13.50 4.93
C ILE A 171 -15.39 -13.55 6.40
N SER A 172 -16.17 -14.56 6.79
CA SER A 172 -16.61 -14.73 8.17
C SER A 172 -15.52 -15.26 9.11
N GLY A 173 -14.32 -15.55 8.59
CA GLY A 173 -13.22 -16.17 9.35
C GLY A 173 -13.54 -17.58 9.85
N LYS A 174 -14.61 -18.19 9.34
CA LYS A 174 -15.02 -19.56 9.70
C LYS A 174 -14.00 -20.57 9.18
N PHE A 175 -13.50 -20.34 7.96
CA PHE A 175 -12.46 -21.14 7.33
C PHE A 175 -11.38 -20.24 6.72
N GLN A 176 -10.12 -20.65 6.87
CA GLN A 176 -9.01 -20.00 6.18
C GLN A 176 -8.77 -20.71 4.83
N PRO A 177 -8.52 -19.95 3.76
CA PRO A 177 -8.20 -20.54 2.48
C PRO A 177 -6.82 -21.21 2.55
N HIS A 178 -6.76 -22.53 2.34
CA HIS A 178 -5.51 -23.26 2.17
C HIS A 178 -5.15 -23.31 0.70
N LEU A 179 -4.60 -22.21 0.19
CA LEU A 179 -4.15 -22.07 -1.19
C LEU A 179 -2.67 -22.46 -1.33
N THR A 180 -2.31 -22.97 -2.50
CA THR A 180 -0.90 -23.12 -2.89
C THR A 180 -0.28 -21.74 -3.12
N PRO A 181 1.07 -21.63 -3.21
CA PRO A 181 1.72 -20.35 -3.52
C PRO A 181 1.25 -19.72 -4.85
N ALA A 182 1.08 -20.52 -5.90
CA ALA A 182 0.59 -20.05 -7.20
C ALA A 182 -0.86 -19.54 -7.12
N GLU A 183 -1.76 -20.28 -6.46
CA GLU A 183 -3.15 -19.86 -6.24
C GLU A 183 -3.23 -18.58 -5.39
N THR A 184 -2.33 -18.43 -4.42
CA THR A 184 -2.26 -17.25 -3.56
C THR A 184 -1.84 -16.02 -4.38
N LEU A 185 -0.87 -16.18 -5.28
CA LEU A 185 -0.43 -15.11 -6.18
C LEU A 185 -1.57 -14.64 -7.09
N GLU A 186 -2.30 -15.57 -7.71
CA GLU A 186 -3.47 -15.24 -8.54
C GLU A 186 -4.55 -14.49 -7.76
N MET A 187 -4.77 -14.89 -6.50
CA MET A 187 -5.70 -14.19 -5.61
C MET A 187 -5.24 -12.76 -5.31
N CYS A 188 -3.94 -12.55 -5.02
CA CYS A 188 -3.36 -11.22 -4.81
C CYS A 188 -3.51 -10.33 -6.05
N ILE A 189 -3.24 -10.87 -7.24
CA ILE A 189 -3.37 -10.16 -8.52
C ILE A 189 -4.83 -9.71 -8.74
N LEU A 190 -5.81 -10.61 -8.55
CA LEU A 190 -7.23 -10.26 -8.70
C LEU A 190 -7.68 -9.20 -7.71
N LEU A 191 -7.17 -9.24 -6.48
CA LEU A 191 -7.53 -8.30 -5.42
C LEU A 191 -6.74 -6.99 -5.49
N ASN A 192 -5.76 -6.89 -6.39
CA ASN A 192 -4.81 -5.79 -6.48
C ASN A 192 -4.20 -5.46 -5.10
N CYS A 193 -3.74 -6.51 -4.40
CA CYS A 193 -3.09 -6.39 -3.09
C CYS A 193 -1.81 -7.22 -3.03
N ASN A 194 -0.96 -6.94 -2.04
CA ASN A 194 0.24 -7.74 -1.81
C ASN A 194 -0.07 -8.93 -0.86
N LEU A 195 0.88 -9.86 -0.74
CA LEU A 195 0.74 -11.03 0.13
C LEU A 195 0.52 -10.64 1.61
N TYR A 196 1.13 -9.55 2.06
CA TYR A 196 0.98 -9.09 3.44
C TYR A 196 -0.46 -8.64 3.72
N ASP A 197 -1.08 -7.88 2.81
CA ASP A 197 -2.48 -7.47 2.90
C ASP A 197 -3.41 -8.68 2.96
N LEU A 198 -3.18 -9.69 2.10
CA LEU A 198 -3.98 -10.91 2.08
C LEU A 198 -3.82 -11.73 3.37
N VAL A 199 -2.60 -11.82 3.91
CA VAL A 199 -2.33 -12.48 5.19
C VAL A 199 -2.99 -11.74 6.35
N LEU A 200 -2.96 -10.41 6.36
CA LEU A 200 -3.66 -9.59 7.36
C LEU A 200 -5.17 -9.80 7.31
N ALA A 201 -5.76 -9.82 6.10
CA ALA A 201 -7.17 -10.10 5.91
C ALA A 201 -7.58 -11.48 6.44
N THR A 202 -6.77 -12.52 6.19
CA THR A 202 -7.13 -13.91 6.52
C THR A 202 -6.77 -14.34 7.95
N LYS A 203 -5.88 -13.62 8.64
CA LYS A 203 -5.47 -13.92 10.03
C LYS A 203 -6.47 -13.49 11.09
N GLN A 204 -7.54 -12.78 10.75
CA GLN A 204 -8.54 -12.35 11.74
C GLN A 204 -9.36 -13.55 12.23
N LYS A 205 -8.94 -14.20 13.32
CA LYS A 205 -9.74 -15.19 14.05
C LYS A 205 -9.95 -14.79 15.52
N LYS A 206 -11.24 -14.56 15.81
CA LYS A 206 -12.02 -14.68 17.06
C LYS A 206 -11.30 -14.56 18.41
N SER A 207 -11.61 -13.47 19.13
CA SER A 207 -12.08 -13.57 20.52
C SER A 207 -13.56 -13.94 20.55
#